data_AF-A0A7K2MIV2-F1
#
_entry.id   AF-A0A7K2MIV2-F1
#
_cell.length_a   1.000
_cell.length_b   1.000
_cell.length_c   1.000
_cell.angle_alpha   90.00
_cell.angle_beta   90.00
_cell.angle_gamma   90.00
#
_symmetry.space_group_name_H-M   'P 1'
#
loop_
_entity.id
_entity.type
_entity.pdbx_description
1 polymer ?
#
loop_
_entity_poly.entity_id
_entity_poly.type
_entity_poly.pdbx_seq_one_letter_code
_entity_poly.pdbx_strand_id
1 'polypeptide(L)'
;APSGALSPYVAPQPEPILNGTLWSRMDIGEIFVGLMTPLGLSFARYYQRNVHTDCAGALGVRDTGEADLHMGFYQGHVYLNISYSSYLLAQCLPTRDQRHFTSRFVSEEVDLSTYENPFGTFPGGMEDLLSTVHWLQHTAREMTQMKSRSQQMVDARLYEFDRARGLDLTRMSRRELHGELHRDLAWFHDMHVGYMPYYINAFAFYGLLTELCARWLGSDGTGLQNRVKTDMSSLRTVESAKEVWAVAQAAKNDPAVLKIIKDEPLEDIARLLREDPAGRRFWDRHMEPFLRANGTRGHQEMEITHPRWIDDPSYIFQMIRRYVADGFSIDDILRRSSGWSDDSREVLDRLPMPKRQILDTVISLYALCSELRETTRMSMITSIWLVRNVVYEVGRRLVADGVLHSLDEVAHLDFEDVRRYLAGDEDAVRVFDRARIDAARRLHEHNKRLPEPPLTFVGVHDITASVRPAADGARLEGLAASPGRIVGRA
;
A
#
# COMPACT_ATOMS: atom_id res chain seq x y z
N ALA A 1 8.18 -13.01 15.05
CA ALA A 1 8.19 -14.23 15.89
C ALA A 1 9.64 -14.73 16.04
N PRO A 2 10.00 -15.41 17.14
CA PRO A 2 11.32 -16.03 17.27
C PRO A 2 11.56 -17.04 16.14
N SER A 3 12.82 -17.27 15.79
CA SER A 3 13.24 -18.25 14.78
C SER A 3 12.59 -19.61 15.05
N GLY A 4 11.73 -20.09 14.15
CA GLY A 4 11.02 -21.37 14.26
C GLY A 4 9.50 -21.28 14.46
N ALA A 5 8.91 -20.09 14.52
CA ALA A 5 7.45 -19.97 14.47
C ALA A 5 6.94 -20.34 13.09
N LEU A 6 6.15 -21.42 13.00
CA LEU A 6 5.51 -21.89 11.77
C LEU A 6 4.22 -21.09 11.44
N SER A 7 3.78 -20.21 12.34
CA SER A 7 2.54 -19.45 12.22
C SER A 7 2.78 -17.94 12.28
N PRO A 8 2.00 -17.14 11.52
CA PRO A 8 1.96 -15.69 11.67
C PRO A 8 1.38 -15.17 12.99
N TYR A 9 0.65 -15.99 13.76
CA TYR A 9 0.05 -15.55 15.02
C TYR A 9 1.10 -15.09 16.03
N VAL A 10 0.79 -13.99 16.73
CA VAL A 10 1.65 -13.41 17.79
C VAL A 10 1.41 -14.10 19.14
N ALA A 11 0.18 -14.57 19.37
CA ALA A 11 -0.23 -15.28 20.58
C ALA A 11 -0.69 -16.71 20.24
N PRO A 12 -0.58 -17.68 21.17
CA PRO A 12 -1.09 -19.03 20.97
C PRO A 12 -2.57 -19.04 20.61
N GLN A 13 -2.95 -19.90 19.66
CA GLN A 13 -4.33 -20.06 19.20
C GLN A 13 -4.78 -21.52 19.36
N PRO A 14 -6.09 -21.77 19.51
CA PRO A 14 -6.65 -23.12 19.45
C PRO A 14 -6.25 -23.83 18.15
N GLU A 15 -6.03 -25.15 18.23
CA GLU A 15 -5.54 -25.96 17.10
C GLU A 15 -6.39 -25.81 15.81
N PRO A 16 -7.73 -25.77 15.84
CA PRO A 16 -8.53 -25.56 14.63
C PRO A 16 -8.28 -24.19 13.98
N ILE A 17 -8.09 -23.15 14.78
CA ILE A 17 -7.77 -21.79 14.29
C ILE A 17 -6.35 -21.78 13.75
N LEU A 18 -5.39 -22.33 14.49
CA LEU A 18 -3.99 -22.37 14.11
C LEU A 18 -3.78 -23.07 12.75
N ASN A 19 -4.46 -24.19 12.51
CA ASN A 19 -4.29 -25.00 11.30
C ASN A 19 -5.27 -24.64 10.17
N GLY A 20 -6.39 -23.99 10.48
CA GLY A 20 -7.42 -23.62 9.51
C GLY A 20 -7.34 -22.18 9.01
N THR A 21 -6.49 -21.32 9.58
CA THR A 21 -6.46 -19.90 9.18
C THR A 21 -5.84 -19.71 7.79
N LEU A 22 -6.60 -19.10 6.89
CA LEU A 22 -6.13 -18.63 5.60
C LEU A 22 -5.38 -17.30 5.78
N TRP A 23 -4.06 -17.38 5.59
CA TRP A 23 -3.16 -16.23 5.61
C TRP A 23 -2.90 -15.77 4.20
N SER A 24 -2.93 -14.45 3.99
CA SER A 24 -2.53 -13.87 2.71
C SER A 24 -1.74 -12.60 2.91
N ARG A 25 -0.71 -12.43 2.09
CA ARG A 25 -0.05 -11.13 1.82
C ARG A 25 -0.31 -10.64 0.40
N MET A 26 -1.15 -11.35 -0.35
CA MET A 26 -1.63 -10.93 -1.66
C MET A 26 -2.55 -9.72 -1.49
N ASP A 27 -2.44 -8.74 -2.38
CA ASP A 27 -3.28 -7.53 -2.43
C ASP A 27 -3.28 -6.60 -1.20
N ILE A 28 -2.68 -6.99 -0.07
CA ILE A 28 -2.11 -6.02 0.90
C ILE A 28 -0.98 -5.19 0.25
N GLY A 29 -0.58 -5.54 -0.97
CA GLY A 29 0.42 -4.88 -1.81
C GLY A 29 0.26 -3.35 -1.94
N GLU A 30 -0.85 -2.78 -1.52
CA GLU A 30 -1.07 -1.34 -1.49
C GLU A 30 -0.73 -0.68 -0.14
N ILE A 31 -0.68 -1.46 0.93
CA ILE A 31 -0.38 -1.07 2.30
C ILE A 31 0.95 -1.74 2.69
N PHE A 32 0.95 -2.97 3.21
CA PHE A 32 2.17 -3.67 3.63
C PHE A 32 2.70 -4.61 2.55
N VAL A 33 3.90 -4.33 2.04
CA VAL A 33 4.50 -5.06 0.91
C VAL A 33 5.94 -5.43 1.24
N GLY A 34 6.31 -6.66 0.88
CA GLY A 34 7.68 -7.14 0.99
C GLY A 34 8.16 -7.32 2.43
N LEU A 35 9.47 -7.52 2.55
CA LEU A 35 10.13 -7.71 3.83
C LEU A 35 10.27 -6.38 4.57
N MET A 36 9.78 -6.32 5.80
CA MET A 36 9.86 -5.14 6.63
C MET A 36 11.06 -5.17 7.58
N THR A 37 11.53 -3.98 7.91
CA THR A 37 12.51 -3.76 8.98
C THR A 37 11.85 -3.97 10.36
N PRO A 38 12.63 -4.18 11.44
CA PRO A 38 12.06 -4.23 12.79
C PRO A 38 11.20 -2.99 13.15
N LEU A 39 11.62 -1.80 12.71
CA LEU A 39 10.86 -0.58 12.87
C LEU A 39 9.55 -0.64 12.06
N GLY A 40 9.61 -1.07 10.80
CA GLY A 40 8.43 -1.26 9.96
C GLY A 40 7.42 -2.26 10.55
N LEU A 41 7.89 -3.38 11.12
CA LEU A 41 7.04 -4.39 11.75
C LEU A 41 6.38 -3.91 13.04
N SER A 42 7.11 -3.14 13.87
CA SER A 42 6.53 -2.55 15.08
C SER A 42 5.54 -1.42 14.74
N PHE A 43 5.79 -0.66 13.68
CA PHE A 43 4.83 0.30 13.14
C PHE A 43 3.58 -0.39 12.57
N ALA A 44 3.73 -1.52 11.88
CA ALA A 44 2.60 -2.33 11.42
C ALA A 44 1.75 -2.87 12.59
N ARG A 45 2.37 -3.24 13.72
CA ARG A 45 1.65 -3.57 14.97
C ARG A 45 0.88 -2.38 15.54
N TYR A 46 1.46 -1.18 15.48
CA TYR A 46 0.74 0.04 15.85
C TYR A 46 -0.50 0.23 14.96
N TYR A 47 -0.34 0.12 13.63
CA TYR A 47 -1.46 0.22 12.68
C TYR A 47 -2.55 -0.83 12.96
N GLN A 48 -2.16 -2.09 13.17
CA GLN A 48 -3.08 -3.18 13.49
C GLN A 48 -3.98 -2.84 14.69
N ARG A 49 -3.39 -2.29 15.76
CA ARG A 49 -4.08 -2.04 17.04
C ARG A 49 -4.85 -0.73 17.12
N ASN A 50 -4.37 0.29 16.41
CA ASN A 50 -4.89 1.65 16.58
C ASN A 50 -5.63 2.18 15.35
N VAL A 51 -5.62 1.46 14.22
CA VAL A 51 -6.17 1.97 12.95
C VAL A 51 -7.00 0.92 12.22
N HIS A 52 -6.55 -0.33 12.16
CA HIS A 52 -7.19 -1.31 11.28
C HIS A 52 -8.62 -1.68 11.68
N THR A 53 -8.94 -1.69 12.98
CA THR A 53 -10.31 -1.92 13.46
C THR A 53 -11.28 -0.86 12.95
N ASP A 54 -10.84 0.40 12.92
CA ASP A 54 -11.65 1.53 12.48
C ASP A 54 -11.71 1.57 10.95
N CYS A 55 -10.66 1.10 10.26
CA CYS A 55 -10.73 0.80 8.84
C CYS A 55 -11.80 -0.25 8.52
N ALA A 56 -11.93 -1.31 9.33
CA ALA A 56 -12.99 -2.30 9.16
C ALA A 56 -14.38 -1.69 9.46
N GLY A 57 -14.48 -0.85 10.50
CA GLY A 57 -15.71 -0.10 10.80
C GLY A 57 -16.16 0.79 9.65
N ALA A 58 -15.22 1.46 8.97
CA ALA A 58 -15.50 2.27 7.78
C ALA A 58 -16.04 1.47 6.58
N LEU A 59 -16.02 0.13 6.62
CA LEU A 59 -16.66 -0.73 5.62
C LEU A 59 -18.13 -1.04 5.97
N GLY A 60 -18.65 -0.49 7.06
CA GLY A 60 -19.99 -0.77 7.57
C GLY A 60 -20.07 -2.05 8.42
N VAL A 61 -18.94 -2.50 8.95
CA VAL A 61 -18.86 -3.61 9.90
C VAL A 61 -19.21 -3.09 11.29
N ARG A 62 -20.21 -3.68 11.96
CA ARG A 62 -20.66 -3.22 13.29
C ARG A 62 -19.77 -3.72 14.42
N ASP A 63 -19.46 -5.02 14.41
CA ASP A 63 -18.49 -5.63 15.31
C ASP A 63 -17.17 -5.81 14.56
N THR A 64 -16.16 -5.02 14.92
CA THR A 64 -14.84 -5.00 14.27
C THR A 64 -13.87 -6.02 14.87
N GLY A 65 -14.29 -6.77 15.90
CA GLY A 65 -13.52 -7.85 16.49
C GLY A 65 -12.26 -7.41 17.24
N GLU A 66 -11.37 -8.36 17.47
CA GLU A 66 -10.10 -8.18 18.17
C GLU A 66 -9.01 -7.74 17.20
N ALA A 67 -8.34 -6.63 17.51
CA ALA A 67 -7.28 -6.06 16.68
C ALA A 67 -6.15 -7.06 16.38
N ASP A 68 -5.73 -7.85 17.37
CA ASP A 68 -4.60 -8.78 17.28
C ASP A 68 -4.88 -9.98 16.33
N LEU A 69 -6.13 -10.21 15.93
CA LEU A 69 -6.50 -11.29 15.00
C LEU A 69 -6.53 -10.87 13.53
N HIS A 70 -6.58 -9.56 13.22
CA HIS A 70 -6.64 -9.08 11.83
C HIS A 70 -5.35 -9.34 11.04
N MET A 71 -4.19 -9.35 11.72
CA MET A 71 -2.89 -9.50 11.08
C MET A 71 -1.96 -10.42 11.87
N GLY A 72 -1.04 -11.05 11.15
CA GLY A 72 0.06 -11.84 11.68
C GLY A 72 1.39 -11.46 11.04
N PHE A 73 2.48 -11.93 11.63
CA PHE A 73 3.84 -11.60 11.21
C PHE A 73 4.71 -12.84 11.06
N TYR A 74 5.18 -13.10 9.84
CA TYR A 74 5.94 -14.31 9.50
C TYR A 74 7.16 -13.97 8.64
N GLN A 75 8.35 -14.42 9.05
CA GLN A 75 9.65 -14.11 8.40
C GLN A 75 9.83 -12.62 8.03
N GLY A 76 9.37 -11.72 8.89
CA GLY A 76 9.45 -10.27 8.66
C GLY A 76 8.46 -9.70 7.65
N HIS A 77 7.47 -10.48 7.23
CA HIS A 77 6.35 -10.04 6.39
C HIS A 77 5.07 -9.91 7.22
N VAL A 78 4.17 -9.03 6.78
CA VAL A 78 2.82 -8.87 7.34
C VAL A 78 1.85 -9.72 6.53
N TYR A 79 1.03 -10.51 7.23
CA TYR A 79 -0.05 -11.30 6.64
C TYR A 79 -1.39 -10.83 7.19
N LEU A 80 -2.38 -10.67 6.32
CA LEU A 80 -3.78 -10.54 6.73
C LEU A 80 -4.34 -11.91 7.07
N ASN A 81 -5.13 -11.94 8.13
CA ASN A 81 -5.94 -13.08 8.49
C ASN A 81 -7.24 -13.05 7.67
N ILE A 82 -7.23 -13.67 6.49
CA ILE A 82 -8.37 -13.64 5.57
C ILE A 82 -9.57 -14.39 6.14
N SER A 83 -9.34 -15.44 6.93
CA SER A 83 -10.41 -16.13 7.67
C SER A 83 -11.13 -15.18 8.62
N TYR A 84 -10.38 -14.42 9.42
CA TYR A 84 -10.97 -13.51 10.38
C TYR A 84 -11.66 -12.31 9.70
N SER A 85 -10.99 -11.70 8.72
CA SER A 85 -11.57 -10.59 7.95
C SER A 85 -12.85 -11.00 7.21
N SER A 86 -12.87 -12.18 6.57
CA SER A 86 -14.09 -12.69 5.90
C SER A 86 -15.21 -13.01 6.88
N TYR A 87 -14.90 -13.54 8.07
CA TYR A 87 -15.88 -13.77 9.13
C TYR A 87 -16.53 -12.45 9.57
N LEU A 88 -15.74 -11.41 9.83
CA LEU A 88 -16.27 -10.10 10.24
C LEU A 88 -17.05 -9.42 9.12
N LEU A 89 -16.55 -9.47 7.88
CA LEU A 89 -17.19 -8.87 6.71
C LEU A 89 -18.49 -9.59 6.30
N ALA A 90 -18.76 -10.80 6.79
CA ALA A 90 -20.04 -11.46 6.53
C ALA A 90 -21.26 -10.72 7.15
N GLN A 91 -21.00 -9.71 8.00
CA GLN A 91 -21.98 -8.71 8.45
C GLN A 91 -22.55 -7.84 7.33
N CYS A 92 -21.78 -7.66 6.26
CA CYS A 92 -22.14 -6.79 5.14
C CYS A 92 -22.80 -7.63 4.03
N LEU A 93 -23.88 -7.12 3.42
CA LEU A 93 -24.63 -7.86 2.40
C LEU A 93 -23.76 -8.39 1.23
N PRO A 94 -22.82 -7.62 0.65
CA PRO A 94 -22.01 -8.09 -0.48
C PRO A 94 -21.03 -9.23 -0.14
N THR A 95 -20.61 -9.33 1.12
CA THR A 95 -19.59 -10.27 1.60
C THR A 95 -20.15 -11.31 2.55
N ARG A 96 -21.47 -11.40 2.64
CA ARG A 96 -22.19 -12.37 3.47
C ARG A 96 -21.84 -13.81 3.11
N ASP A 97 -21.74 -14.09 1.82
CA ASP A 97 -21.01 -15.26 1.34
C ASP A 97 -19.53 -14.95 1.39
N GLN A 98 -18.86 -15.52 2.39
CA GLN A 98 -17.44 -15.28 2.68
C GLN A 98 -16.54 -15.60 1.48
N ARG A 99 -16.98 -16.49 0.56
CA ARG A 99 -16.21 -16.88 -0.62
C ARG A 99 -15.95 -15.70 -1.56
N HIS A 100 -16.85 -14.73 -1.61
CA HIS A 100 -16.64 -13.50 -2.40
C HIS A 100 -15.44 -12.68 -1.91
N PHE A 101 -15.13 -12.75 -0.62
CA PHE A 101 -13.94 -12.12 -0.05
C PHE A 101 -12.72 -13.06 -0.14
N THR A 102 -12.85 -14.33 0.30
CA THR A 102 -11.69 -15.23 0.39
C THR A 102 -11.05 -15.49 -0.97
N SER A 103 -11.82 -15.73 -2.03
CA SER A 103 -11.28 -16.05 -3.37
C SER A 103 -10.42 -14.93 -3.96
N ARG A 104 -10.56 -13.69 -3.46
CA ARG A 104 -9.82 -12.52 -3.92
C ARG A 104 -8.38 -12.51 -3.41
N PHE A 105 -8.14 -13.07 -2.22
CA PHE A 105 -6.87 -13.00 -1.50
C PHE A 105 -6.11 -14.33 -1.56
N VAL A 106 -6.44 -15.18 -2.53
CA VAL A 106 -5.83 -16.50 -2.68
C VAL A 106 -5.04 -16.61 -3.97
N SER A 107 -3.79 -17.06 -3.85
CA SER A 107 -2.96 -17.46 -4.99
C SER A 107 -3.48 -18.73 -5.64
N GLU A 108 -3.17 -18.90 -6.92
CA GLU A 108 -3.44 -20.14 -7.69
C GLU A 108 -2.89 -21.42 -7.02
N GLU A 109 -1.94 -21.28 -6.08
CA GLU A 109 -1.32 -22.38 -5.33
C GLU A 109 -2.20 -22.96 -4.21
N VAL A 110 -3.27 -22.27 -3.78
CA VAL A 110 -4.13 -22.72 -2.68
C VAL A 110 -5.52 -23.06 -3.20
N ASP A 111 -5.94 -24.32 -3.02
CA ASP A 111 -7.30 -24.77 -3.35
C ASP A 111 -8.26 -24.52 -2.18
N LEU A 112 -9.31 -23.74 -2.43
CA LEU A 112 -10.36 -23.43 -1.46
C LEU A 112 -11.60 -24.34 -1.59
N SER A 113 -11.60 -25.32 -2.49
CA SER A 113 -12.78 -26.17 -2.76
C SER A 113 -13.35 -26.87 -1.52
N THR A 114 -12.48 -27.20 -0.56
CA THR A 114 -12.79 -27.88 0.71
C THR A 114 -12.51 -27.01 1.94
N TYR A 115 -12.21 -25.72 1.74
CA TYR A 115 -11.85 -24.81 2.82
C TYR A 115 -13.08 -24.42 3.66
N GLU A 116 -12.96 -24.60 4.97
CA GLU A 116 -13.92 -24.12 5.97
C GLU A 116 -13.28 -23.04 6.83
N ASN A 117 -14.02 -21.95 7.09
CA ASN A 117 -13.51 -20.87 7.92
C ASN A 117 -13.44 -21.33 9.39
N PRO A 118 -12.25 -21.32 10.04
CA PRO A 118 -12.11 -21.76 11.44
C PRO A 118 -12.83 -20.86 12.45
N PHE A 119 -13.19 -19.62 12.07
CA PHE A 119 -14.01 -18.71 12.88
C PHE A 119 -15.52 -18.95 12.69
N GLY A 120 -15.90 -19.86 11.80
CA GLY A 120 -17.28 -20.21 11.51
C GLY A 120 -18.00 -19.22 10.59
N THR A 121 -19.34 -19.24 10.66
CA THR A 121 -20.21 -18.32 9.93
C THR A 121 -20.72 -17.24 10.87
N PHE A 122 -20.97 -16.04 10.34
CA PHE A 122 -21.49 -14.95 11.14
C PHE A 122 -22.87 -15.32 11.71
N PRO A 123 -23.13 -15.05 13.01
CA PRO A 123 -24.36 -15.49 13.66
C PRO A 123 -25.61 -14.90 12.99
N GLY A 124 -26.63 -15.74 12.81
CA GLY A 124 -27.94 -15.33 12.31
C GLY A 124 -28.81 -14.63 13.37
N GLY A 125 -30.06 -14.34 13.02
CA GLY A 125 -31.05 -13.83 13.98
C GLY A 125 -30.92 -12.32 14.23
N MET A 126 -30.91 -11.91 15.50
CA MET A 126 -30.93 -10.48 15.86
C MET A 126 -29.61 -9.78 15.52
N GLU A 127 -28.47 -10.41 15.76
CA GLU A 127 -27.14 -9.84 15.46
C GLU A 127 -27.01 -9.52 13.97
N ASP A 128 -27.48 -10.44 13.14
CA ASP A 128 -27.54 -10.30 11.69
C ASP A 128 -28.43 -9.15 11.22
N LEU A 129 -29.64 -9.04 11.79
CA LEU A 129 -30.56 -7.96 11.48
C LEU A 129 -29.96 -6.60 11.84
N LEU A 130 -29.36 -6.49 13.03
CA LEU A 130 -28.71 -5.27 13.49
C LEU A 130 -27.52 -4.89 12.59
N SER A 131 -26.68 -5.86 12.23
CA SER A 131 -25.54 -5.62 11.33
C SER A 131 -25.99 -5.25 9.91
N THR A 132 -27.06 -5.87 9.39
CA THR A 132 -27.64 -5.50 8.10
C THR A 132 -28.19 -4.08 8.10
N VAL A 133 -28.93 -3.69 9.14
CA VAL A 133 -29.46 -2.32 9.28
C VAL A 133 -28.32 -1.32 9.41
N HIS A 134 -27.30 -1.64 10.22
CA HIS A 134 -26.10 -0.81 10.36
C HIS A 134 -25.40 -0.61 9.02
N TRP A 135 -25.16 -1.68 8.28
CA TRP A 135 -24.52 -1.63 6.96
C TRP A 135 -25.33 -0.80 5.96
N LEU A 136 -26.66 -0.92 5.94
CA LEU A 136 -27.53 -0.13 5.08
C LEU A 136 -27.45 1.37 5.40
N GLN A 137 -27.51 1.72 6.69
CA GLN A 137 -27.36 3.12 7.14
C GLN A 137 -25.98 3.67 6.79
N HIS A 138 -24.94 2.86 7.01
CA HIS A 138 -23.56 3.22 6.70
C HIS A 138 -23.38 3.45 5.21
N THR A 139 -23.80 2.50 4.36
CA THR A 139 -23.70 2.60 2.90
C THR A 139 -24.46 3.81 2.35
N ALA A 140 -25.64 4.12 2.88
CA ALA A 140 -26.38 5.32 2.49
C ALA A 140 -25.61 6.61 2.83
N ARG A 141 -24.97 6.68 4.01
CA ARG A 141 -24.12 7.81 4.39
C ARG A 141 -22.89 7.90 3.48
N GLU A 142 -22.20 6.80 3.26
CA GLU A 142 -21.04 6.71 2.36
C GLU A 142 -21.39 7.23 0.96
N MET A 143 -22.53 6.81 0.40
CA MET A 143 -22.99 7.29 -0.91
C MET A 143 -23.13 8.81 -0.99
N THR A 144 -23.49 9.48 0.11
CA THR A 144 -23.64 10.94 0.14
C THR A 144 -22.34 11.69 0.48
N GLN A 145 -21.43 11.05 1.22
CA GLN A 145 -20.24 11.73 1.78
C GLN A 145 -18.95 11.41 1.03
N MET A 146 -18.90 10.33 0.24
CA MET A 146 -17.66 9.81 -0.37
C MET A 146 -16.89 10.87 -1.17
N LYS A 147 -17.57 11.75 -1.91
CA LYS A 147 -16.92 12.78 -2.74
C LYS A 147 -16.40 13.94 -1.89
N SER A 148 -17.18 14.37 -0.90
CA SER A 148 -16.80 15.44 0.01
C SER A 148 -15.62 15.04 0.88
N ARG A 149 -15.62 13.81 1.43
CA ARG A 149 -14.48 13.24 2.17
C ARG A 149 -13.23 13.20 1.31
N SER A 150 -13.33 12.74 0.06
CA SER A 150 -12.18 12.72 -0.86
C SER A 150 -11.58 14.11 -1.07
N GLN A 151 -12.41 15.13 -1.29
CA GLN A 151 -11.93 16.51 -1.46
C GLN A 151 -11.23 17.01 -0.19
N GLN A 152 -11.83 16.79 0.99
CA GLN A 152 -11.23 17.15 2.27
C GLN A 152 -9.87 16.47 2.49
N MET A 153 -9.76 15.18 2.16
CA MET A 153 -8.49 14.45 2.25
C MET A 153 -7.41 15.04 1.34
N VAL A 154 -7.76 15.50 0.13
CA VAL A 154 -6.81 16.12 -0.81
C VAL A 154 -6.37 17.49 -0.31
N ASP A 155 -7.30 18.33 0.11
CA ASP A 155 -6.99 19.68 0.57
C ASP A 155 -6.13 19.65 1.83
N ALA A 156 -6.52 18.80 2.79
CA ALA A 156 -5.80 18.65 4.04
C ALA A 156 -4.42 18.01 3.82
N ARG A 157 -4.26 17.08 2.88
CA ARG A 157 -2.94 16.56 2.50
C ARG A 157 -1.98 17.67 2.10
N LEU A 158 -2.40 18.58 1.23
CA LEU A 158 -1.54 19.67 0.76
C LEU A 158 -1.21 20.65 1.89
N TYR A 159 -2.18 20.95 2.76
CA TYR A 159 -1.95 21.74 3.96
C TYR A 159 -0.93 21.09 4.91
N GLU A 160 -1.11 19.80 5.22
CA GLU A 160 -0.23 19.07 6.14
C GLU A 160 1.19 18.93 5.56
N PHE A 161 1.30 18.70 4.25
CA PHE A 161 2.58 18.69 3.54
C PHE A 161 3.30 20.05 3.65
N ASP A 162 2.62 21.14 3.33
CA ASP A 162 3.21 22.49 3.38
C ASP A 162 3.56 22.89 4.82
N ARG A 163 2.74 22.52 5.81
CA ARG A 163 3.05 22.71 7.24
C ARG A 163 4.35 22.00 7.60
N ALA A 164 4.43 20.70 7.31
CA ALA A 164 5.61 19.89 7.63
C ALA A 164 6.89 20.42 6.98
N ARG A 165 6.80 20.94 5.74
CA ARG A 165 7.92 21.59 5.05
C ARG A 165 8.36 22.91 5.70
N GLY A 166 7.45 23.60 6.37
CA GLY A 166 7.72 24.83 7.12
C GLY A 166 8.21 24.61 8.55
N LEU A 167 8.14 23.39 9.07
CA LEU A 167 8.61 23.05 10.42
C LEU A 167 10.10 22.73 10.44
N ASP A 168 10.78 23.17 11.49
CA ASP A 168 12.15 22.77 11.81
C ASP A 168 12.14 21.85 13.02
N LEU A 169 12.04 20.54 12.77
CA LEU A 169 11.99 19.51 13.81
C LEU A 169 13.25 19.51 14.68
N THR A 170 14.40 19.98 14.18
CA THR A 170 15.67 20.00 14.93
C THR A 170 15.63 20.96 16.11
N ARG A 171 14.75 21.96 16.05
CA ARG A 171 14.58 22.99 17.10
C ARG A 171 13.50 22.64 18.11
N MET A 172 12.70 21.60 17.85
CA MET A 172 11.63 21.18 18.74
C MET A 172 12.19 20.42 19.95
N SER A 173 11.70 20.73 21.15
CA SER A 173 11.95 19.92 22.34
C SER A 173 11.34 18.52 22.20
N ARG A 174 11.78 17.57 23.03
CA ARG A 174 11.22 16.21 23.09
C ARG A 174 9.70 16.21 23.26
N ARG A 175 9.19 17.10 24.12
CA ARG A 175 7.75 17.30 24.36
C ARG A 175 7.01 17.85 23.13
N GLU A 176 7.62 18.78 22.39
CA GLU A 176 7.03 19.31 21.16
C GLU A 176 7.01 18.25 20.06
N LEU A 177 8.08 17.47 19.90
CA LEU A 177 8.10 16.32 18.99
C LEU A 177 7.07 15.25 19.37
N HIS A 178 6.82 15.03 20.66
CA HIS A 178 5.75 14.14 21.09
C HIS A 178 4.36 14.63 20.64
N GLY A 179 4.10 15.94 20.80
CA GLY A 179 2.88 16.56 20.31
C GLY A 179 2.73 16.44 18.79
N GLU A 180 3.82 16.64 18.05
CA GLU A 180 3.82 16.50 16.59
C GLU A 180 3.58 15.05 16.16
N LEU A 181 4.27 14.08 16.76
CA LEU A 181 4.03 12.66 16.48
C LEU A 181 2.58 12.27 16.77
N HIS A 182 2.01 12.76 17.88
CA HIS A 182 0.61 12.47 18.21
C HIS A 182 -0.35 13.05 17.16
N ARG A 183 -0.10 14.27 16.67
CA ARG A 183 -0.86 14.87 15.58
C ARG A 183 -0.73 14.05 14.29
N ASP A 184 0.50 13.70 13.92
CA ASP A 184 0.78 12.93 12.72
C ASP A 184 0.17 11.53 12.77
N LEU A 185 0.13 10.90 13.95
CA LEU A 185 -0.53 9.62 14.18
C LEU A 185 -2.07 9.70 14.09
N ALA A 186 -2.67 10.79 14.57
CA ALA A 186 -4.09 11.04 14.40
C ALA A 186 -4.44 11.28 12.91
N TRP A 187 -3.60 12.04 12.20
CA TRP A 187 -3.75 12.22 10.76
C TRP A 187 -3.56 10.91 9.99
N PHE A 188 -2.57 10.11 10.36
CA PHE A 188 -2.33 8.77 9.84
C PHE A 188 -3.56 7.87 10.01
N HIS A 189 -4.15 7.86 11.20
CA HIS A 189 -5.40 7.16 11.46
C HIS A 189 -6.50 7.60 10.49
N ASP A 190 -6.84 8.89 10.48
CA ASP A 190 -7.97 9.42 9.72
C ASP A 190 -7.81 9.20 8.21
N MET A 191 -6.58 9.31 7.69
CA MET A 191 -6.31 9.08 6.27
C MET A 191 -6.42 7.62 5.87
N HIS A 192 -6.04 6.67 6.74
CA HIS A 192 -6.20 5.24 6.45
C HIS A 192 -7.67 4.80 6.58
N VAL A 193 -8.39 5.29 7.59
CA VAL A 193 -9.82 5.03 7.77
C VAL A 193 -10.62 5.64 6.62
N GLY A 194 -10.33 6.87 6.21
CA GLY A 194 -10.99 7.53 5.09
C GLY A 194 -10.68 6.90 3.72
N TYR A 195 -9.49 6.33 3.55
CA TYR A 195 -9.06 5.65 2.32
C TYR A 195 -9.71 4.28 2.13
N MET A 196 -9.86 3.50 3.21
CA MET A 196 -10.26 2.08 3.17
C MET A 196 -11.54 1.81 2.37
N PRO A 197 -12.62 2.61 2.49
CA PRO A 197 -13.84 2.38 1.71
C PRO A 197 -13.63 2.46 0.21
N TYR A 198 -12.81 3.39 -0.29
CA TYR A 198 -12.55 3.51 -1.74
C TYR A 198 -11.77 2.30 -2.24
N TYR A 199 -10.81 1.84 -1.45
CA TYR A 199 -10.02 0.64 -1.72
C TYR A 199 -10.92 -0.60 -1.82
N ILE A 200 -11.70 -0.90 -0.79
CA ILE A 200 -12.56 -2.10 -0.76
C ILE A 200 -13.71 -2.02 -1.76
N ASN A 201 -14.38 -0.86 -1.91
CA ASN A 201 -15.49 -0.73 -2.85
C ASN A 201 -15.04 -0.86 -4.31
N ALA A 202 -13.85 -0.34 -4.66
CA ALA A 202 -13.30 -0.57 -6.00
C ALA A 202 -13.11 -2.07 -6.29
N PHE A 203 -12.62 -2.86 -5.33
CA PHE A 203 -12.54 -4.31 -5.50
C PHE A 203 -13.90 -4.98 -5.55
N ALA A 204 -14.84 -4.59 -4.69
CA ALA A 204 -16.17 -5.18 -4.65
C ALA A 204 -16.91 -4.97 -5.97
N PHE A 205 -16.89 -3.75 -6.52
CA PHE A 205 -17.51 -3.46 -7.82
C PHE A 205 -16.78 -4.12 -8.98
N TYR A 206 -15.45 -4.29 -8.90
CA TYR A 206 -14.71 -5.08 -9.89
C TYR A 206 -15.10 -6.57 -9.86
N GLY A 207 -15.21 -7.16 -8.67
CA GLY A 207 -15.67 -8.55 -8.51
C GLY A 207 -17.09 -8.74 -9.05
N LEU A 208 -17.99 -7.82 -8.74
CA LEU A 208 -19.35 -7.81 -9.29
C LEU A 208 -19.35 -7.68 -10.82
N LEU A 209 -18.52 -6.79 -11.37
CA LEU A 209 -18.36 -6.63 -12.82
C LEU A 209 -17.93 -7.96 -13.45
N THR A 210 -16.93 -8.64 -12.88
CA THR A 210 -16.44 -9.93 -13.35
C THR A 210 -17.54 -10.99 -13.36
N GLU A 211 -18.31 -11.11 -12.27
CA GLU A 211 -19.40 -12.07 -12.17
C GLU A 211 -20.53 -11.81 -13.19
N LEU A 212 -20.94 -10.55 -13.34
CA LEU A 212 -21.98 -10.17 -14.30
C LEU A 212 -21.52 -10.36 -15.75
N CYS A 213 -20.27 -10.00 -16.07
CA CYS A 213 -19.67 -10.25 -17.37
C CYS A 213 -19.63 -11.74 -17.69
N ALA A 214 -19.17 -12.58 -16.77
CA ALA A 214 -19.16 -14.04 -16.97
C ALA A 214 -20.57 -14.61 -17.19
N ARG A 215 -21.56 -14.15 -16.42
CA ARG A 215 -22.94 -14.62 -16.51
C ARG A 215 -23.69 -14.16 -17.76
N TRP A 216 -23.46 -12.93 -18.21
CA TRP A 216 -24.28 -12.31 -19.26
C TRP A 216 -23.59 -12.24 -20.63
N LEU A 217 -22.26 -12.25 -20.65
CA LEU A 217 -21.46 -12.07 -21.87
C LEU A 217 -20.51 -13.25 -22.16
N GLY A 218 -20.36 -14.22 -21.25
CA GLY A 218 -19.49 -15.38 -21.46
C GLY A 218 -18.03 -14.98 -21.73
N SER A 219 -17.44 -15.50 -22.81
CA SER A 219 -16.05 -15.21 -23.20
C SER A 219 -15.81 -13.73 -23.53
N ASP A 220 -16.79 -13.04 -24.11
CA ASP A 220 -16.68 -11.62 -24.47
C ASP A 220 -16.58 -10.74 -23.20
N GLY A 221 -17.16 -11.20 -22.09
CA GLY A 221 -17.07 -10.57 -20.79
C GLY A 221 -15.65 -10.54 -20.21
N THR A 222 -14.81 -11.53 -20.53
CA THR A 222 -13.40 -11.60 -20.08
C THR A 222 -12.57 -10.50 -20.75
N GLY A 223 -12.85 -10.18 -22.02
CA GLY A 223 -12.22 -9.06 -22.71
C GLY A 223 -12.65 -7.71 -22.12
N LEU A 224 -13.94 -7.53 -21.87
CA LEU A 224 -14.49 -6.28 -21.33
C LEU A 224 -13.95 -5.96 -19.93
N GLN A 225 -13.99 -6.92 -19.00
CA GLN A 225 -13.49 -6.70 -17.64
C GLN A 225 -11.99 -6.35 -17.61
N ASN A 226 -11.18 -6.98 -18.48
CA ASN A 226 -9.74 -6.79 -18.50
C ASN A 226 -9.39 -5.39 -19.04
N ARG A 227 -10.12 -4.92 -20.05
CA ARG A 227 -9.99 -3.53 -20.56
C ARG A 227 -10.38 -2.50 -19.50
N VAL A 228 -11.56 -2.65 -18.89
CA VAL A 228 -12.03 -1.75 -17.82
C VAL A 228 -11.05 -1.71 -16.64
N LYS A 229 -10.49 -2.85 -16.23
CA LYS A 229 -9.44 -2.89 -15.20
C LYS A 229 -8.16 -2.19 -15.63
N THR A 230 -7.72 -2.43 -16.86
CA THR A 230 -6.47 -1.85 -17.41
C THR A 230 -6.56 -0.34 -17.48
N ASP A 231 -7.67 0.19 -17.99
CA ASP A 231 -7.88 1.64 -18.09
C ASP A 231 -7.82 2.28 -16.71
N MET A 232 -8.52 1.73 -15.71
CA MET A 232 -8.51 2.28 -14.36
C MET A 232 -7.15 2.14 -13.65
N SER A 233 -6.45 1.03 -13.85
CA SER A 233 -5.09 0.82 -13.32
C SER A 233 -4.06 1.76 -13.99
N SER A 234 -4.33 2.17 -15.23
CA SER A 234 -3.46 3.06 -15.99
C SER A 234 -3.57 4.51 -15.54
N LEU A 235 -4.71 4.97 -14.99
CA LEU A 235 -4.96 6.37 -14.61
C LEU A 235 -3.82 6.97 -13.78
N ARG A 236 -3.38 6.28 -12.70
CA ARG A 236 -2.29 6.78 -11.84
C ARG A 236 -0.91 6.65 -12.49
N THR A 237 -0.61 5.51 -13.10
CA THR A 237 0.71 5.23 -13.68
C THR A 237 1.00 6.22 -14.82
N VAL A 238 -0.03 6.54 -15.59
CA VAL A 238 0.02 7.50 -16.70
C VAL A 238 0.21 8.92 -16.19
N GLU A 239 -0.56 9.37 -15.21
CA GLU A 239 -0.45 10.76 -14.73
C GLU A 239 0.92 11.04 -14.11
N SER A 240 1.40 10.11 -13.30
CA SER A 240 2.75 10.19 -12.70
C SER A 240 3.85 10.18 -13.77
N ALA A 241 3.71 9.34 -14.80
CA ALA A 241 4.65 9.30 -15.91
C ALA A 241 4.64 10.59 -16.74
N LYS A 242 3.46 11.20 -16.96
CA LYS A 242 3.33 12.49 -17.63
C LYS A 242 4.01 13.62 -16.85
N GLU A 243 3.84 13.66 -15.54
CA GLU A 243 4.46 14.67 -14.68
C GLU A 243 5.99 14.55 -14.71
N VAL A 244 6.53 13.33 -14.58
CA VAL A 244 7.99 13.10 -14.72
C VAL A 244 8.47 13.44 -16.13
N TRP A 245 7.70 13.12 -17.16
CA TRP A 245 8.01 13.47 -18.54
C TRP A 245 8.03 14.99 -18.75
N ALA A 246 7.09 15.74 -18.16
CA ALA A 246 7.06 17.19 -18.25
C ALA A 246 8.31 17.83 -17.62
N VAL A 247 8.74 17.32 -16.46
CA VAL A 247 10.00 17.72 -15.81
C VAL A 247 11.19 17.37 -16.71
N ALA A 248 11.19 16.20 -17.35
CA ALA A 248 12.25 15.78 -18.26
C ALA A 248 12.34 16.66 -19.51
N GLN A 249 11.21 17.09 -20.09
CA GLN A 249 11.21 18.04 -21.21
C GLN A 249 11.71 19.42 -20.78
N ALA A 250 11.31 19.89 -19.60
CA ALA A 250 11.83 21.14 -19.06
C ALA A 250 13.36 21.09 -18.87
N ALA A 251 13.89 19.99 -18.35
CA ALA A 251 15.33 19.77 -18.23
C ALA A 251 16.01 19.75 -19.60
N LYS A 252 15.43 19.08 -20.59
CA LYS A 252 15.97 19.01 -21.96
C LYS A 252 16.09 20.37 -22.64
N ASN A 253 15.19 21.30 -22.31
CA ASN A 253 15.16 22.65 -22.89
C ASN A 253 16.16 23.62 -22.26
N ASP A 254 16.85 23.24 -21.17
CA ASP A 254 17.90 24.04 -20.54
C ASP A 254 19.23 23.28 -20.60
N PRO A 255 20.18 23.68 -21.47
CA PRO A 255 21.45 22.96 -21.63
C PRO A 255 22.30 22.85 -20.35
N ALA A 256 22.24 23.83 -19.45
CA ALA A 256 23.01 23.80 -18.21
C ALA A 256 22.44 22.77 -17.23
N VAL A 257 21.11 22.76 -17.09
CA VAL A 257 20.37 21.78 -16.27
C VAL A 257 20.57 20.38 -16.82
N LEU A 258 20.40 20.19 -18.13
CA LEU A 258 20.55 18.89 -18.77
C LEU A 258 21.95 18.33 -18.56
N LYS A 259 22.98 19.16 -18.65
CA LYS A 259 24.37 18.76 -18.41
C LYS A 259 24.54 18.21 -16.99
N ILE A 260 24.08 18.96 -15.97
CA ILE A 260 24.14 18.51 -14.56
C ILE A 260 23.40 17.19 -14.39
N ILE A 261 22.16 17.10 -14.89
CA ILE A 261 21.34 15.90 -14.76
C ILE A 261 21.98 14.71 -15.47
N LYS A 262 22.65 14.89 -16.62
CA LYS A 262 23.19 13.79 -17.43
C LYS A 262 24.54 13.29 -16.95
N ASP A 263 25.43 14.20 -16.54
CA ASP A 263 26.85 13.90 -16.41
C ASP A 263 27.27 13.60 -14.95
N GLU A 264 26.53 14.09 -13.95
CA GLU A 264 26.90 13.98 -12.52
C GLU A 264 26.39 12.68 -11.84
N PRO A 265 26.94 12.22 -10.71
CA PRO A 265 26.36 11.13 -9.93
C PRO A 265 24.92 11.44 -9.48
N LEU A 266 24.03 10.44 -9.44
CA LEU A 266 22.59 10.67 -9.19
C LEU A 266 22.33 11.37 -7.85
N GLU A 267 23.09 10.98 -6.84
CA GLU A 267 23.08 11.48 -5.47
C GLU A 267 23.52 12.96 -5.36
N ASP A 268 24.33 13.45 -6.31
CA ASP A 268 24.85 14.82 -6.31
C ASP A 268 23.99 15.81 -7.09
N ILE A 269 23.18 15.33 -8.05
CA ILE A 269 22.38 16.17 -8.96
C ILE A 269 21.53 17.19 -8.19
N ALA A 270 20.85 16.75 -7.12
CA ALA A 270 19.95 17.61 -6.36
C ALA A 270 20.68 18.78 -5.69
N ARG A 271 21.92 18.55 -5.23
CA ARG A 271 22.76 19.58 -4.61
C ARG A 271 23.31 20.52 -5.68
N LEU A 272 23.89 19.97 -6.74
CA LEU A 272 24.49 20.73 -7.84
C LEU A 272 23.48 21.60 -8.59
N LEU A 273 22.26 21.10 -8.84
CA LEU A 273 21.18 21.91 -9.42
C LEU A 273 20.83 23.09 -8.52
N ARG A 274 20.76 22.91 -7.19
CA ARG A 274 20.45 24.03 -6.29
C ARG A 274 21.61 25.04 -6.23
N GLU A 275 22.86 24.61 -6.33
CA GLU A 275 24.04 25.51 -6.33
C GLU A 275 24.16 26.33 -7.63
N ASP A 276 23.76 25.76 -8.78
CA ASP A 276 23.79 26.46 -10.08
C ASP A 276 22.61 27.44 -10.26
N PRO A 277 22.82 28.67 -10.80
CA PRO A 277 21.72 29.63 -11.01
C PRO A 277 20.62 29.17 -11.98
N ALA A 278 20.95 28.43 -13.05
CA ALA A 278 19.97 27.88 -13.97
C ALA A 278 19.28 26.65 -13.35
N GLY A 279 20.06 25.78 -12.72
CA GLY A 279 19.59 24.66 -11.92
C GLY A 279 18.58 25.07 -10.84
N ARG A 280 18.82 26.18 -10.13
CA ARG A 280 17.93 26.68 -9.09
C ARG A 280 16.59 27.16 -9.66
N ARG A 281 16.62 27.90 -10.78
CA ARG A 281 15.39 28.30 -11.47
C ARG A 281 14.59 27.09 -11.96
N PHE A 282 15.27 26.07 -12.48
CA PHE A 282 14.63 24.81 -12.86
C PHE A 282 14.05 24.09 -11.64
N TRP A 283 14.79 24.03 -10.54
CA TRP A 283 14.36 23.40 -9.30
C TRP A 283 13.05 24.04 -8.80
N ASP A 284 13.05 25.36 -8.61
CA ASP A 284 11.91 26.08 -8.06
C ASP A 284 10.68 26.01 -8.98
N ARG A 285 10.89 26.04 -10.30
CA ARG A 285 9.81 26.05 -11.29
C ARG A 285 9.21 24.67 -11.59
N HIS A 286 10.02 23.61 -11.52
CA HIS A 286 9.64 22.28 -12.00
C HIS A 286 9.77 21.19 -10.94
N MET A 287 10.90 21.14 -10.20
CA MET A 287 11.11 20.10 -9.19
C MET A 287 10.27 20.33 -7.93
N GLU A 288 10.20 21.56 -7.40
CA GLU A 288 9.46 21.82 -6.16
C GLU A 288 7.94 21.54 -6.33
N PRO A 289 7.26 21.98 -7.41
CA PRO A 289 5.87 21.62 -7.64
C PRO A 289 5.67 20.11 -7.85
N PHE A 290 6.59 19.45 -8.55
CA PHE A 290 6.56 18.00 -8.74
C PHE A 290 6.70 17.25 -7.41
N LEU A 291 7.65 17.64 -6.56
CA LEU A 291 7.88 17.03 -5.25
C LEU A 291 6.75 17.37 -4.26
N ARG A 292 6.11 18.53 -4.38
CA ARG A 292 4.90 18.82 -3.62
C ARG A 292 3.74 17.89 -4.01
N ALA A 293 3.59 17.62 -5.31
CA ALA A 293 2.53 16.76 -5.83
C ALA A 293 2.82 15.26 -5.64
N ASN A 294 4.08 14.82 -5.65
CA ASN A 294 4.44 13.40 -5.73
C ASN A 294 5.56 12.95 -4.79
N GLY A 295 6.24 13.88 -4.13
CA GLY A 295 7.49 13.62 -3.43
C GLY A 295 7.37 12.68 -2.23
N THR A 296 6.18 12.53 -1.65
CA THR A 296 5.94 11.59 -0.54
C THR A 296 5.85 10.13 -0.98
N ARG A 297 5.84 9.84 -2.28
CA ARG A 297 5.91 8.47 -2.82
C ARG A 297 7.30 7.90 -2.62
N GLY A 298 7.37 6.57 -2.66
CA GLY A 298 8.63 5.85 -2.57
C GLY A 298 8.44 4.35 -2.77
N HIS A 299 9.53 3.61 -2.63
CA HIS A 299 9.45 2.16 -2.56
C HIS A 299 8.78 1.75 -1.24
N GLN A 300 7.81 0.82 -1.30
CA GLN A 300 7.08 0.26 -0.14
C GLN A 300 6.65 1.33 0.87
N GLU A 301 5.59 2.06 0.55
CA GLU A 301 5.20 3.30 1.26
C GLU A 301 4.84 3.09 2.74
N MET A 302 4.43 1.90 3.19
CA MET A 302 4.23 1.61 4.63
C MET A 302 5.50 1.20 5.37
N GLU A 303 6.59 0.89 4.66
CA GLU A 303 7.89 0.76 5.28
C GLU A 303 8.46 2.17 5.48
N ILE A 304 8.45 2.61 6.74
CA ILE A 304 8.81 3.97 7.13
C ILE A 304 10.32 4.20 7.06
N THR A 305 11.14 3.16 6.95
CA THR A 305 12.58 3.32 6.76
C THR A 305 12.98 3.72 5.35
N HIS A 306 12.16 3.40 4.34
CA HIS A 306 12.48 3.76 2.97
C HIS A 306 12.41 5.29 2.77
N PRO A 307 13.39 5.88 2.06
CA PRO A 307 13.30 7.30 1.69
C PRO A 307 12.15 7.52 0.73
N ARG A 308 11.51 8.69 0.84
CA ARG A 308 10.57 9.17 -0.18
C ARG A 308 11.32 9.96 -1.25
N TRP A 309 10.70 10.18 -2.40
CA TRP A 309 11.31 10.94 -3.51
C TRP A 309 11.71 12.36 -3.12
N ILE A 310 11.06 12.95 -2.11
CA ILE A 310 11.44 14.25 -1.54
C ILE A 310 12.66 14.17 -0.63
N ASP A 311 12.88 13.04 0.03
CA ASP A 311 14.04 12.79 0.89
C ASP A 311 15.26 12.48 0.01
N ASP A 312 15.08 11.67 -1.03
CA ASP A 312 16.08 11.31 -2.03
C ASP A 312 15.47 11.27 -3.46
N PRO A 313 15.74 12.29 -4.29
CA PRO A 313 15.22 12.37 -5.66
C PRO A 313 16.04 11.58 -6.69
N SER A 314 17.05 10.81 -6.30
CA SER A 314 17.96 10.09 -7.22
C SER A 314 17.21 9.22 -8.23
N TYR A 315 16.18 8.50 -7.79
CA TYR A 315 15.33 7.69 -8.68
C TYR A 315 14.60 8.55 -9.72
N ILE A 316 14.14 9.75 -9.35
CA ILE A 316 13.48 10.67 -10.27
C ILE A 316 14.46 11.18 -11.33
N PHE A 317 15.69 11.49 -10.94
CA PHE A 317 16.71 11.87 -11.92
C PHE A 317 17.10 10.72 -12.85
N GLN A 318 17.13 9.48 -12.35
CA GLN A 318 17.31 8.30 -13.19
C GLN A 318 16.18 8.19 -14.24
N MET A 319 14.93 8.42 -13.84
CA MET A 319 13.79 8.41 -14.75
C MET A 319 13.85 9.56 -15.77
N ILE A 320 14.21 10.76 -15.34
CA ILE A 320 14.41 11.92 -16.22
C ILE A 320 15.47 11.62 -17.28
N ARG A 321 16.64 11.07 -16.90
CA ARG A 321 17.70 10.66 -17.84
C ARG A 321 17.15 9.73 -18.92
N ARG A 322 16.39 8.72 -18.50
CA ARG A 322 15.81 7.73 -19.41
C ARG A 322 14.84 8.39 -20.39
N TYR A 323 13.95 9.26 -19.91
CA TYR A 323 12.99 9.95 -20.77
C TYR A 323 13.65 10.91 -21.75
N VAL A 324 14.75 11.57 -21.36
CA VAL A 324 15.51 12.41 -22.27
C VAL A 324 16.25 11.59 -23.33
N ALA A 325 16.84 10.45 -22.95
CA ALA A 325 17.63 9.60 -23.85
C ALA A 325 16.78 8.84 -24.88
N ASP A 326 15.66 8.26 -24.46
CA ASP A 326 14.85 7.36 -25.28
C ASP A 326 13.92 8.11 -26.25
N GLY A 327 13.87 9.45 -26.19
CA GLY A 327 12.98 10.25 -27.05
C GLY A 327 11.49 9.95 -26.83
N PHE A 328 11.11 9.51 -25.62
CA PHE A 328 9.75 9.11 -25.28
C PHE A 328 8.72 10.18 -25.71
N SER A 329 7.76 9.79 -26.55
CA SER A 329 6.60 10.62 -26.86
C SER A 329 5.53 10.45 -25.79
N ILE A 330 4.85 11.53 -25.45
CA ILE A 330 3.64 11.48 -24.61
C ILE A 330 2.54 10.65 -25.29
N ASP A 331 2.54 10.54 -26.62
CA ASP A 331 1.61 9.71 -27.38
C ASP A 331 1.79 8.22 -27.06
N ASP A 332 3.00 7.75 -26.76
CA ASP A 332 3.24 6.36 -26.37
C ASP A 332 2.74 6.08 -24.95
N ILE A 333 2.73 7.09 -24.09
CA ILE A 333 2.15 7.02 -22.73
C ILE A 333 0.62 6.98 -22.83
N LEU A 334 0.02 7.81 -23.69
CA LEU A 334 -1.44 7.91 -23.89
C LEU A 334 -2.02 6.73 -24.68
N ARG A 335 -1.32 6.20 -25.69
CA ARG A 335 -1.76 5.02 -26.47
C ARG A 335 -1.82 3.75 -25.63
N ARG A 336 -1.02 3.66 -24.56
CA ARG A 336 -1.04 2.53 -23.62
C ARG A 336 -2.24 2.58 -22.67
N SER A 337 -2.96 3.70 -22.56
CA SER A 337 -4.07 3.90 -21.64
C SER A 337 -5.45 4.02 -22.30
N SER A 338 -5.52 4.16 -23.62
CA SER A 338 -6.78 4.31 -24.36
C SER A 338 -7.39 2.95 -24.74
N GLY A 339 -7.62 2.07 -23.76
CA GLY A 339 -8.22 0.75 -23.96
C GLY A 339 -9.75 0.75 -24.05
N TRP A 340 -10.40 1.85 -23.69
CA TRP A 340 -11.85 2.04 -23.85
C TRP A 340 -12.18 2.41 -25.30
N SER A 341 -12.13 1.41 -26.18
CA SER A 341 -12.52 1.52 -27.60
C SER A 341 -14.06 1.48 -27.77
N ASP A 342 -14.53 1.90 -28.95
CA ASP A 342 -15.92 1.69 -29.42
C ASP A 342 -16.36 0.22 -29.27
N ASP A 343 -15.44 -0.74 -29.34
CA ASP A 343 -15.73 -2.18 -29.20
C ASP A 343 -16.28 -2.55 -27.81
N SER A 344 -15.91 -1.81 -26.75
CA SER A 344 -16.45 -2.07 -25.40
C SER A 344 -17.91 -1.65 -25.29
N ARG A 345 -18.32 -0.61 -26.02
CA ARG A 345 -19.73 -0.21 -26.15
C ARG A 345 -20.49 -1.20 -27.03
N GLU A 346 -19.88 -1.68 -28.11
CA GLU A 346 -20.50 -2.68 -28.99
C GLU A 346 -20.86 -3.97 -28.24
N VAL A 347 -19.99 -4.43 -27.33
CA VAL A 347 -20.28 -5.61 -26.48
C VAL A 347 -21.46 -5.36 -25.53
N LEU A 348 -21.55 -4.16 -24.95
CA LEU A 348 -22.64 -3.79 -24.06
C LEU A 348 -23.98 -3.63 -24.80
N ASP A 349 -23.95 -3.13 -26.03
CA ASP A 349 -25.15 -2.94 -26.86
C ASP A 349 -25.82 -4.23 -27.32
N ARG A 350 -25.11 -5.37 -27.24
CA ARG A 350 -25.68 -6.71 -27.48
C ARG A 350 -26.60 -7.18 -26.35
N LEU A 351 -26.56 -6.54 -25.18
CA LEU A 351 -27.37 -6.94 -24.04
C LEU A 351 -28.77 -6.29 -24.06
N PRO A 352 -29.79 -6.99 -23.53
CA PRO A 352 -31.08 -6.37 -23.25
C PRO A 352 -30.92 -5.13 -22.36
N MET A 353 -31.74 -4.11 -22.62
CA MET A 353 -31.67 -2.79 -21.97
C MET A 353 -31.51 -2.86 -20.43
N PRO A 354 -32.25 -3.69 -19.68
CA PRO A 354 -32.08 -3.76 -18.22
C PRO A 354 -30.71 -4.30 -17.78
N LYS A 355 -30.17 -5.32 -18.47
CA LYS A 355 -28.84 -5.88 -18.15
C LYS A 355 -27.74 -4.89 -18.48
N ARG A 356 -27.88 -4.18 -19.60
CA ARG A 356 -26.98 -3.10 -20.01
C ARG A 356 -26.93 -2.00 -18.94
N GLN A 357 -28.09 -1.51 -18.48
CA GLN A 357 -28.16 -0.50 -17.42
C GLN A 357 -27.48 -0.93 -16.12
N ILE A 358 -27.63 -2.20 -15.72
CA ILE A 358 -26.96 -2.72 -14.53
C ILE A 358 -25.44 -2.72 -14.73
N LEU A 359 -24.93 -3.22 -15.86
CA LEU A 359 -23.49 -3.21 -16.13
C LEU A 359 -22.93 -1.79 -16.25
N ASP A 360 -23.61 -0.88 -16.94
CA ASP A 360 -23.21 0.53 -17.03
C ASP A 360 -23.10 1.18 -15.65
N THR A 361 -24.06 0.88 -14.76
CA THR A 361 -24.05 1.35 -13.38
C THR A 361 -22.86 0.78 -12.61
N VAL A 362 -22.61 -0.53 -12.70
CA VAL A 362 -21.48 -1.17 -12.01
C VAL A 362 -20.14 -0.65 -12.53
N ILE A 363 -19.98 -0.48 -13.84
CA ILE A 363 -18.78 0.12 -14.45
C ILE A 363 -18.58 1.55 -13.94
N SER A 364 -19.65 2.34 -13.86
CA SER A 364 -19.59 3.72 -13.39
C SER A 364 -19.20 3.82 -11.91
N LEU A 365 -19.74 2.93 -11.06
CA LEU A 365 -19.38 2.84 -9.64
C LEU A 365 -17.94 2.36 -9.44
N TYR A 366 -17.50 1.36 -10.21
CA TYR A 366 -16.12 0.89 -10.22
C TYR A 366 -15.15 2.01 -10.62
N ALA A 367 -15.44 2.74 -11.70
CA ALA A 367 -14.63 3.85 -12.17
C ALA A 367 -14.55 4.96 -11.11
N LEU A 368 -15.69 5.36 -10.54
CA LEU A 368 -15.74 6.37 -9.48
C LEU A 368 -14.91 5.95 -8.25
N CYS A 369 -15.09 4.72 -7.75
CA CYS A 369 -14.34 4.26 -6.57
C CYS A 369 -12.85 4.14 -6.87
N SER A 370 -12.48 3.71 -8.08
CA SER A 370 -11.08 3.64 -8.52
C SER A 370 -10.45 5.02 -8.59
N GLU A 371 -11.13 6.02 -9.16
CA GLU A 371 -10.67 7.41 -9.20
C GLU A 371 -10.47 7.96 -7.78
N LEU A 372 -11.48 7.84 -6.92
CA LEU A 372 -11.40 8.31 -5.53
C LEU A 372 -10.31 7.60 -4.74
N ARG A 373 -10.10 6.29 -4.94
CA ARG A 373 -9.00 5.53 -4.34
C ARG A 373 -7.66 6.12 -4.76
N GLU A 374 -7.43 6.32 -6.05
CA GLU A 374 -6.14 6.85 -6.54
C GLU A 374 -5.89 8.30 -6.07
N THR A 375 -6.92 9.15 -6.04
CA THR A 375 -6.84 10.53 -5.55
C THR A 375 -6.52 10.59 -4.06
N THR A 376 -7.20 9.79 -3.23
CA THR A 376 -7.04 9.82 -1.77
C THR A 376 -5.84 9.02 -1.27
N ARG A 377 -5.31 8.08 -2.06
CA ARG A 377 -4.10 7.30 -1.75
C ARG A 377 -2.93 8.21 -1.36
N MET A 378 -2.78 9.34 -2.05
CA MET A 378 -1.70 10.28 -1.75
C MET A 378 -1.80 10.90 -0.35
N SER A 379 -3.01 11.09 0.17
CA SER A 379 -3.22 11.58 1.54
C SER A 379 -2.81 10.53 2.57
N MET A 380 -3.16 9.26 2.32
CA MET A 380 -2.68 8.12 3.10
C MET A 380 -1.15 8.04 3.08
N ILE A 381 -0.51 8.08 1.90
CA ILE A 381 0.96 8.02 1.78
C ILE A 381 1.64 9.20 2.49
N THR A 382 1.10 10.41 2.33
CA THR A 382 1.65 11.62 2.96
C THR A 382 1.61 11.50 4.48
N SER A 383 0.54 10.93 5.04
CA SER A 383 0.46 10.71 6.49
C SER A 383 1.57 9.80 7.04
N ILE A 384 2.00 8.81 6.26
CA ILE A 384 3.13 7.94 6.63
C ILE A 384 4.45 8.72 6.64
N TRP A 385 4.65 9.58 5.65
CA TRP A 385 5.84 10.43 5.55
C TRP A 385 5.94 11.42 6.72
N LEU A 386 4.82 11.94 7.22
CA LEU A 386 4.82 12.81 8.41
C LEU A 386 5.35 12.07 9.65
N VAL A 387 4.81 10.88 9.94
CA VAL A 387 5.30 10.01 11.03
C VAL A 387 6.79 9.72 10.86
N ARG A 388 7.21 9.39 9.63
CA ARG A 388 8.61 9.12 9.29
C ARG A 388 9.52 10.31 9.66
N ASN A 389 9.12 11.54 9.36
CA ASN A 389 9.95 12.73 9.62
C ASN A 389 10.30 12.85 11.10
N VAL A 390 9.33 12.63 11.99
CA VAL A 390 9.56 12.66 13.44
C VAL A 390 10.45 11.49 13.89
N VAL A 391 10.22 10.28 13.38
CA VAL A 391 11.04 9.10 13.71
C VAL A 391 12.50 9.30 13.30
N TYR A 392 12.77 9.82 12.10
CA TYR A 392 14.12 10.07 11.65
C TYR A 392 14.79 11.24 12.38
N GLU A 393 14.02 12.23 12.83
CA GLU A 393 14.55 13.25 13.73
C GLU A 393 14.98 12.65 15.08
N VAL A 394 14.17 11.77 15.67
CA VAL A 394 14.59 11.00 16.86
C VAL A 394 15.87 10.22 16.58
N GLY A 395 15.95 9.54 15.43
CA GLY A 395 17.15 8.82 15.00
C GLY A 395 18.41 9.70 14.97
N ARG A 396 18.32 10.91 14.39
CA ARG A 396 19.45 11.86 14.35
C ARG A 396 19.92 12.27 15.75
N ARG A 397 18.98 12.50 16.68
CA ARG A 397 19.32 12.84 18.07
C ARG A 397 20.00 11.67 18.78
N LEU A 398 19.50 10.46 18.60
CA LEU A 398 20.11 9.27 19.18
C LEU A 398 21.53 9.01 18.64
N VAL A 399 21.82 9.34 17.38
CA VAL A 399 23.19 9.32 16.84
C VAL A 399 24.06 10.40 17.50
N ALA A 400 23.55 11.62 17.62
CA ALA A 400 24.27 12.73 18.25
C ALA A 400 24.60 12.44 19.73
N ASP A 401 23.69 11.75 20.43
CA ASP A 401 23.84 11.34 21.84
C ASP A 401 24.70 10.05 22.00
N GLY A 402 25.18 9.46 20.90
CA GLY A 402 25.97 8.23 20.91
C GLY A 402 25.19 6.96 21.26
N VAL A 403 23.86 7.03 21.31
CA VAL A 403 22.98 5.87 21.52
C VAL A 403 22.93 5.00 20.28
N LEU A 404 22.92 5.59 19.08
CA LEU A 404 23.08 4.92 17.79
C LEU A 404 24.44 5.23 17.16
N HIS A 405 25.00 4.28 16.41
CA HIS A 405 26.27 4.46 15.71
C HIS A 405 26.11 5.14 14.36
N SER A 406 24.99 4.89 13.67
CA SER A 406 24.64 5.52 12.40
C SER A 406 23.13 5.63 12.27
N LEU A 407 22.67 6.44 11.32
CA LEU A 407 21.23 6.60 11.04
C LEU A 407 20.61 5.31 10.47
N ASP A 408 21.41 4.40 9.92
CA ASP A 408 20.93 3.11 9.41
C ASP A 408 20.34 2.22 10.52
N GLU A 409 20.82 2.41 11.77
CA GLU A 409 20.30 1.67 12.92
C GLU A 409 18.85 2.06 13.29
N VAL A 410 18.31 3.16 12.74
CA VAL A 410 16.88 3.53 12.89
C VAL A 410 15.96 2.40 12.42
N ALA A 411 16.36 1.67 11.37
CA ALA A 411 15.60 0.55 10.85
C ALA A 411 15.40 -0.59 11.88
N HIS A 412 16.24 -0.63 12.91
CA HIS A 412 16.23 -1.69 13.91
C HIS A 412 15.61 -1.27 15.26
N LEU A 413 15.07 -0.05 15.32
CA LEU A 413 14.33 0.43 16.49
C LEU A 413 12.95 -0.23 16.58
N ASP A 414 12.34 -0.15 17.76
CA ASP A 414 10.92 -0.46 17.95
C ASP A 414 10.12 0.86 17.97
N PHE A 415 9.03 0.92 17.21
CA PHE A 415 8.18 2.11 17.12
C PHE A 415 7.58 2.51 18.48
N GLU A 416 7.25 1.55 19.35
CA GLU A 416 6.75 1.86 20.69
C GLU A 416 7.85 2.43 21.59
N ASP A 417 9.11 2.05 21.38
CA ASP A 417 10.23 2.69 22.08
C ASP A 417 10.42 4.14 21.64
N VAL A 418 10.18 4.46 20.36
CA VAL A 418 10.18 5.86 19.88
C VAL A 418 9.05 6.66 20.54
N ARG A 419 7.83 6.10 20.61
CA ARG A 419 6.69 6.74 21.29
C ARG A 419 6.96 6.95 22.78
N ARG A 420 7.47 5.92 23.47
CA ARG A 420 7.85 5.97 24.89
C ARG A 420 8.95 6.98 25.16
N TYR A 421 9.96 7.03 24.29
CA TYR A 421 11.00 8.05 24.33
C TYR A 421 10.31 9.41 24.28
N LEU A 422 9.59 9.76 23.23
CA LEU A 422 9.00 11.10 23.12
C LEU A 422 8.02 11.46 24.27
N ALA A 423 7.26 10.50 24.79
CA ALA A 423 6.24 10.74 25.83
C ALA A 423 6.80 11.03 27.23
N GLY A 424 8.02 10.57 27.54
CA GLY A 424 8.57 10.64 28.90
C GLY A 424 9.95 11.28 28.96
N ASP A 425 10.53 11.27 30.15
CA ASP A 425 11.89 11.79 30.44
C ASP A 425 12.90 10.66 30.68
N GLU A 426 12.55 9.41 30.36
CA GLU A 426 13.45 8.27 30.48
C GLU A 426 14.72 8.49 29.65
N ASP A 427 15.85 8.02 30.20
CA ASP A 427 17.16 8.04 29.54
C ASP A 427 17.11 7.25 28.23
N ALA A 428 17.61 7.85 27.15
CA ALA A 428 17.63 7.25 25.82
C ALA A 428 18.31 5.88 25.80
N VAL A 429 19.39 5.68 26.58
CA VAL A 429 20.12 4.39 26.65
C VAL A 429 19.24 3.29 27.26
N ARG A 430 18.33 3.64 28.17
CA ARG A 430 17.40 2.68 28.78
C ARG A 430 16.23 2.34 27.85
N VAL A 431 15.73 3.33 27.12
CA VAL A 431 14.64 3.12 26.16
C VAL A 431 15.14 2.28 24.97
N PHE A 432 16.31 2.65 24.43
CA PHE A 432 16.94 2.05 23.26
C PHE A 432 18.10 1.14 23.66
N ASP A 433 17.76 0.03 24.32
CA ASP A 433 18.74 -0.98 24.73
C ASP A 433 19.50 -1.55 23.52
N ARG A 434 20.83 -1.44 23.57
CA ARG A 434 21.74 -1.89 22.50
C ARG A 434 21.60 -3.38 22.17
N ALA A 435 21.44 -4.24 23.17
CA ALA A 435 21.29 -5.69 22.96
C ALA A 435 19.97 -6.01 22.23
N ARG A 436 18.90 -5.26 22.50
CA ARG A 436 17.62 -5.38 21.77
C ARG A 436 17.76 -4.95 20.30
N ILE A 437 18.41 -3.81 20.05
CA ILE A 437 18.67 -3.32 18.67
C ILE A 437 19.51 -4.33 17.89
N ASP A 438 20.58 -4.85 18.50
CA ASP A 438 21.45 -5.84 17.86
C ASP A 438 20.73 -7.17 17.59
N ALA A 439 19.86 -7.60 18.50
CA ALA A 439 19.02 -8.79 18.28
C ALA A 439 18.02 -8.57 17.13
N ALA A 440 17.38 -7.40 17.07
CA ALA A 440 16.47 -7.03 15.99
C ALA A 440 17.17 -7.00 14.62
N ARG A 441 18.37 -6.41 14.56
CA ARG A 441 19.24 -6.44 13.37
C ARG A 441 19.57 -7.87 12.93
N ARG A 442 20.04 -8.71 13.86
CA ARG A 442 20.37 -10.12 13.54
C ARG A 442 19.16 -10.88 13.00
N LEU A 443 17.98 -10.68 13.57
CA LEU A 443 16.75 -11.31 13.10
C LEU A 443 16.36 -10.84 11.70
N HIS A 444 16.46 -9.53 11.43
CA HIS A 444 16.16 -8.99 10.10
C HIS A 444 17.14 -9.50 9.03
N GLU A 445 18.44 -9.50 9.32
CA GLU A 445 19.46 -10.06 8.42
C GLU A 445 19.31 -11.57 8.22
N HIS A 446 18.83 -12.29 9.22
CA HIS A 446 18.45 -13.70 9.05
C HIS A 446 17.28 -13.84 8.08
N ASN A 447 16.18 -13.09 8.26
CA ASN A 447 15.01 -13.15 7.38
C ASN A 447 15.34 -12.80 5.92
N LYS A 448 16.25 -11.83 5.68
CA LYS A 448 16.73 -11.47 4.33
C LYS A 448 17.39 -12.63 3.57
N ARG A 449 17.90 -13.63 4.28
CA ARG A 449 18.60 -14.80 3.70
C ARG A 449 17.68 -15.99 3.51
N LEU A 450 16.47 -15.96 4.08
CA LEU A 450 15.51 -17.03 3.91
C LEU A 450 14.80 -16.88 2.55
N PRO A 451 14.31 -17.98 1.96
CA PRO A 451 13.39 -17.91 0.84
C PRO A 451 12.20 -17.02 1.20
N GLU A 452 11.70 -16.26 0.23
CA GLU A 452 10.51 -15.44 0.44
C GLU A 452 9.30 -16.36 0.74
N PRO A 453 8.53 -16.08 1.80
CA PRO A 453 7.38 -16.92 2.15
C PRO A 453 6.27 -16.83 1.10
N PRO A 454 5.40 -17.85 1.00
CA PRO A 454 4.32 -17.88 0.01
C PRO A 454 3.38 -16.69 0.14
N LEU A 455 2.77 -16.26 -0.97
CA LEU A 455 1.80 -15.16 -0.98
C LEU A 455 0.55 -15.50 -0.16
N THR A 456 0.15 -16.76 -0.15
CA THR A 456 -1.02 -17.26 0.56
C THR A 456 -0.73 -18.67 1.08
N PHE A 457 -1.21 -19.01 2.27
CA PHE A 457 -1.20 -20.38 2.79
C PHE A 457 -2.27 -20.58 3.86
N VAL A 458 -2.63 -21.84 4.14
CA VAL A 458 -3.56 -22.20 5.21
C VAL A 458 -2.79 -22.79 6.38
N GLY A 459 -3.09 -22.30 7.57
CA GLY A 459 -2.56 -22.79 8.84
C GLY A 459 -1.14 -22.34 9.10
N VAL A 460 -0.22 -23.31 9.06
CA VAL A 460 1.20 -23.13 9.35
C VAL A 460 2.04 -23.38 8.10
N HIS A 461 3.16 -22.68 7.98
CA HIS A 461 4.10 -22.85 6.88
C HIS A 461 5.47 -23.26 7.40
N ASP A 462 6.02 -24.33 6.82
CA ASP A 462 7.39 -24.78 7.05
C ASP A 462 8.27 -24.37 5.87
N ILE A 463 9.30 -23.59 6.16
CA ILE A 463 10.28 -23.05 5.19
C ILE A 463 11.05 -24.19 4.48
N THR A 464 11.16 -25.35 5.12
CA THR A 464 11.86 -26.52 4.58
C THR A 464 11.00 -27.34 3.61
N ALA A 465 9.68 -27.13 3.61
CA ALA A 465 8.78 -27.78 2.68
C ALA A 465 8.85 -27.08 1.32
N SER A 466 9.20 -27.80 0.25
CA SER A 466 9.18 -27.23 -1.09
C SER A 466 7.74 -26.98 -1.53
N VAL A 467 7.47 -25.79 -2.08
CA VAL A 467 6.13 -25.43 -2.58
C VAL A 467 5.76 -26.30 -3.80
N ARG A 468 6.74 -26.77 -4.57
CA ARG A 468 6.64 -27.81 -5.61
C ARG A 468 7.95 -28.60 -5.77
N PRO A 469 7.93 -29.87 -6.19
CA PRO A 469 9.12 -30.53 -6.71
C PRO A 469 9.52 -29.89 -8.06
N ALA A 470 10.82 -29.68 -8.28
CA ALA A 470 11.31 -29.16 -9.56
C ALA A 470 11.01 -30.16 -10.69
N ALA A 471 10.28 -29.75 -11.71
CA ALA A 471 10.29 -30.45 -13.00
C ALA A 471 11.70 -30.32 -13.62
N ASP A 472 12.16 -31.35 -14.33
CA ASP A 472 13.49 -31.46 -14.94
C ASP A 472 14.07 -30.10 -15.34
N GLY A 473 15.19 -29.71 -14.71
CA GLY A 473 15.75 -28.33 -14.61
C GLY A 473 16.15 -27.62 -15.92
N ALA A 474 15.59 -28.01 -17.06
CA ALA A 474 15.67 -27.34 -18.33
C ALA A 474 14.66 -26.17 -18.47
N ARG A 475 13.69 -26.03 -17.56
CA ARG A 475 12.65 -24.98 -17.62
C ARG A 475 12.37 -24.40 -16.24
N LEU A 476 12.34 -23.07 -16.15
CA LEU A 476 11.76 -22.36 -15.02
C LEU A 476 10.31 -22.05 -15.36
N GLU A 477 9.38 -22.50 -14.52
CA GLU A 477 7.96 -22.11 -14.60
C GLU A 477 7.73 -20.83 -13.80
N GLY A 478 6.80 -19.98 -14.26
CA GLY A 478 6.46 -18.72 -13.60
C GLY A 478 5.07 -18.25 -14.02
N LEU A 479 4.59 -17.17 -13.40
CA LEU A 479 3.29 -16.59 -13.70
C LEU A 479 3.33 -15.77 -15.00
N ALA A 480 2.42 -16.06 -15.93
CA ALA A 480 2.31 -15.31 -17.19
C ALA A 480 1.75 -13.90 -16.94
N ALA A 481 2.59 -12.87 -17.02
CA ALA A 481 2.20 -11.48 -16.79
C ALA A 481 1.79 -10.73 -18.07
N SER A 482 2.44 -11.03 -19.21
CA SER A 482 2.18 -10.38 -20.50
C SER A 482 2.33 -11.39 -21.63
N PRO A 483 1.39 -11.44 -22.60
CA PRO A 483 1.47 -12.37 -23.71
C PRO A 483 2.64 -12.01 -24.62
N GLY A 484 3.52 -12.98 -24.87
CA GLY A 484 4.64 -12.82 -25.79
C GLY A 484 5.71 -13.88 -25.59
N ARG A 485 6.59 -14.04 -26.59
CA ARG A 485 7.78 -14.88 -26.49
C ARG A 485 8.97 -14.10 -27.02
N ILE A 486 9.98 -13.92 -26.18
CA ILE A 486 11.24 -13.25 -26.53
C ILE A 486 12.41 -14.19 -26.30
N VAL A 487 13.52 -13.95 -27.01
CA VAL A 487 14.80 -14.60 -26.75
C VAL A 487 15.84 -13.51 -26.58
N GLY A 488 16.56 -13.54 -25.47
CA GLY A 488 17.60 -12.57 -25.11
C GLY A 488 18.87 -13.28 -24.63
N ARG A 489 19.91 -12.49 -24.36
CA ARG A 489 21.10 -13.01 -23.66
C ARG A 489 20.78 -13.13 -22.16
N ALA A 490 21.31 -14.18 -21.54
CA ALA A 490 21.23 -14.38 -20.09
C ALA A 490 22.00 -13.27 -19.35
#